data_AF-A0A953PIH4-F1
#
_entry.id   AF-A0A953PIH4-F1
#
_cell.length_a   1.000
_cell.length_b   1.000
_cell.length_c   1.000
_cell.angle_alpha   90.00
_cell.angle_beta   90.00
_cell.angle_gamma   90.00
#
_symmetry.space_group_name_H-M   'P 1'
#
loop_
_entity.id
_entity.type
_entity.pdbx_description
1 polymer ?
#
loop_
_entity_poly.entity_id
_entity_poly.type
_entity_poly.pdbx_seq_one_letter_code
_entity_poly.pdbx_strand_id
1 'polypeptide(L)'
;MLLTLPIREIVTATPRARIVRLALDGQRFDYAPGQAAALGSHGQEKRIPYSIAASPEDSRRDGTLEFLIGVDASAVAGPHLILEPGQQVDVEGPLGAFTFPAGPEERRFVFVAGGTGIAPLRAMLRHALTVPHGTVGLFYSARTPGEFAYEEELRALARAGRIELRQTVTRAGDERWDGARGRFTRETLAELIRDPATLCFVCGPQSLVDEMKIALGDLGVHAARIRVE
;
A
#
# COMPACT_ATOMS: atom_id res chain seq x y z
N MET A 1 14.96 6.82 14.26
CA MET A 1 16.22 6.15 13.84
C MET A 1 16.59 6.66 12.46
N LEU A 2 17.89 6.74 12.13
CA LEU A 2 18.38 7.19 10.83
C LEU A 2 19.40 6.18 10.32
N LEU A 3 19.15 5.60 9.14
CA LEU A 3 20.09 4.73 8.43
C LEU A 3 20.42 5.35 7.08
N THR A 4 21.59 5.02 6.53
CA THR A 4 21.91 5.31 5.12
C THR A 4 22.00 3.97 4.40
N LEU A 5 21.12 3.75 3.43
CA LEU A 5 20.95 2.48 2.73
C LEU A 5 21.11 2.69 1.21
N PRO A 6 21.80 1.79 0.49
CA PRO A 6 21.90 1.89 -0.95
C PRO A 6 20.61 1.41 -1.63
N ILE A 7 20.24 2.05 -2.74
CA ILE A 7 19.21 1.54 -3.65
C ILE A 7 19.73 0.26 -4.28
N ARG A 8 19.09 -0.87 -3.96
CA ARG A 8 19.39 -2.18 -4.56
C ARG A 8 18.75 -2.33 -5.92
N GLU A 9 17.50 -1.91 -6.04
CA GLU A 9 16.68 -2.18 -7.22
C GLU A 9 15.61 -1.10 -7.41
N ILE A 10 15.34 -0.79 -8.68
CA ILE A 10 14.25 0.08 -9.10
C ILE A 10 13.46 -0.64 -10.19
N VAL A 11 12.17 -0.80 -9.98
CA VAL A 11 11.26 -1.44 -10.95
C VAL A 11 10.16 -0.45 -11.34
N THR A 12 9.84 -0.38 -12.63
CA THR A 12 8.67 0.38 -13.09
C THR A 12 7.40 -0.32 -12.62
N ALA A 13 6.68 0.32 -11.68
CA ALA A 13 5.45 -0.23 -11.12
C ALA A 13 4.23 0.19 -11.92
N THR A 14 4.18 1.46 -12.31
CA THR A 14 3.15 2.06 -13.16
C THR A 14 3.81 3.18 -13.99
N PRO A 15 3.12 3.80 -14.96
CA PRO A 15 3.65 4.98 -15.64
C PRO A 15 4.05 6.12 -14.68
N ARG A 16 3.42 6.19 -13.48
CA ARG A 16 3.61 7.28 -12.51
C ARG A 16 4.24 6.83 -11.18
N ALA A 17 4.75 5.60 -11.10
CA ALA A 17 5.39 5.12 -9.88
C ALA A 17 6.52 4.12 -10.15
N ARG A 18 7.46 4.07 -9.21
CA ARG A 18 8.55 3.10 -9.14
C ARG A 18 8.47 2.32 -7.84
N ILE A 19 8.72 1.02 -7.91
CA ILE A 19 9.06 0.23 -6.72
C ILE A 19 10.55 0.41 -6.51
N VAL A 20 10.94 0.87 -5.32
CA VAL A 20 12.33 1.11 -4.94
C VAL A 20 12.64 0.24 -3.74
N ARG A 21 13.68 -0.59 -3.88
CA ARG A 21 14.17 -1.47 -2.81
C ARG A 21 15.51 -0.98 -2.29
N LEU A 22 15.59 -0.73 -1.00
CA LEU A 22 16.83 -0.35 -0.31
C LEU A 22 17.41 -1.58 0.38
N ALA A 23 18.70 -1.86 0.19
CA ALA A 23 19.35 -2.98 0.86
C ALA A 23 19.56 -2.66 2.35
N LEU A 24 19.17 -3.58 3.23
CA LEU A 24 19.44 -3.45 4.66
C LEU A 24 20.89 -3.80 5.00
N ASP A 25 21.57 -4.63 4.20
CA ASP A 25 22.98 -5.02 4.39
C ASP A 25 23.32 -5.44 5.83
N GLY A 26 22.42 -6.22 6.45
CA GLY A 26 22.56 -6.71 7.83
C GLY A 26 22.12 -5.70 8.91
N GLN A 27 21.79 -4.47 8.54
CA GLN A 27 21.20 -3.48 9.45
C GLN A 27 19.76 -3.88 9.80
N ARG A 28 19.32 -3.51 11.00
CA ARG A 28 17.94 -3.71 11.44
C ARG A 28 17.15 -2.42 11.29
N PHE A 29 15.95 -2.53 10.74
CA PHE A 29 14.96 -1.46 10.71
C PHE A 29 13.64 -2.06 11.18
N ASP A 30 13.31 -1.87 12.47
CA ASP A 30 12.08 -2.39 13.06
C ASP A 30 10.92 -1.41 12.82
N TYR A 31 9.81 -1.92 12.29
CA TYR A 31 8.60 -1.15 11.98
C TYR A 31 7.36 -2.04 12.05
N ALA A 32 6.20 -1.42 12.23
CA ALA A 32 4.90 -2.08 12.13
C ALA A 32 4.34 -1.98 10.69
N PRO A 33 3.59 -2.99 10.21
CA PRO A 33 2.98 -2.94 8.88
C PRO A 33 2.08 -1.71 8.74
N GLY A 34 2.34 -0.90 7.71
CA GLY A 34 1.65 0.37 7.47
C GLY A 34 2.45 1.63 7.80
N GLN A 35 3.54 1.51 8.57
CA GLN A 35 4.40 2.65 8.86
C GLN A 35 5.18 3.15 7.63
N ALA A 36 5.68 4.37 7.74
CA ALA A 36 6.47 5.05 6.74
C ALA A 36 7.92 5.27 7.20
N ALA A 37 8.76 5.71 6.26
CA ALA A 37 10.05 6.32 6.54
C ALA A 37 10.23 7.55 5.66
N ALA A 38 10.87 8.60 6.18
CA ALA A 38 11.26 9.75 5.39
C ALA A 38 12.55 9.45 4.62
N LEU A 39 12.49 9.61 3.30
CA LEU A 39 13.57 9.32 2.37
C LEU A 39 14.15 10.60 1.78
N GLY A 40 15.47 10.64 1.64
CA GLY A 40 16.17 11.63 0.82
C GLY A 40 17.51 11.07 0.36
N SER A 41 18.03 11.51 -0.79
CA SER A 41 19.40 11.18 -1.19
C SER A 41 20.37 11.57 -0.07
N HIS A 42 21.39 10.76 0.16
CA HIS A 42 22.35 11.01 1.22
C HIS A 42 22.94 12.44 1.14
N GLY A 43 22.91 13.16 2.26
CA GLY A 43 23.36 14.56 2.35
C GLY A 43 22.34 15.62 1.92
N GLN A 44 21.15 15.23 1.45
CA GLN A 44 20.05 16.18 1.24
C GLN A 44 19.40 16.57 2.57
N GLU A 45 19.12 17.86 2.75
CA GLU A 45 18.42 18.36 3.95
C GLU A 45 16.97 17.89 3.99
N LYS A 46 16.31 17.83 2.83
CA LYS A 46 14.89 17.49 2.73
C LYS A 46 14.70 15.99 2.60
N ARG A 47 13.93 15.41 3.52
CA ARG A 47 13.43 14.03 3.46
C ARG A 47 11.91 14.03 3.38
N ILE A 48 11.34 13.15 2.55
CA ILE A 48 9.88 13.06 2.35
C ILE A 48 9.39 11.69 2.82
N PRO A 49 8.33 11.62 3.64
CA PRO A 49 7.72 10.36 4.06
C PRO A 49 7.19 9.54 2.89
N TYR A 50 7.55 8.26 2.86
CA TYR A 50 6.95 7.22 2.01
C TYR A 50 6.59 6.02 2.87
N SER A 51 5.37 5.48 2.69
CA SER A 51 4.96 4.24 3.37
C SER A 51 5.85 3.07 2.95
N ILE A 52 6.25 2.25 3.91
CA ILE A 52 6.99 1.03 3.66
C ILE A 52 6.00 0.00 3.10
N ALA A 53 6.23 -0.46 1.87
CA ALA A 53 5.31 -1.31 1.12
C ALA A 53 5.52 -2.82 1.33
N ALA A 54 6.67 -3.19 1.91
CA ALA A 54 6.95 -4.56 2.36
C ALA A 54 6.38 -4.79 3.76
N SER A 55 5.94 -6.02 4.07
CA SER A 55 5.67 -6.37 5.47
C SER A 55 6.99 -6.55 6.23
N PRO A 56 7.00 -6.41 7.57
CA PRO A 56 8.20 -6.67 8.37
C PRO A 56 8.76 -8.09 8.16
N GLU A 57 7.90 -9.09 7.92
CA GLU A 57 8.31 -10.46 7.59
C GLU A 57 9.05 -10.53 6.26
N ASP A 58 8.56 -9.84 5.23
CA ASP A 58 9.22 -9.80 3.92
C ASP A 58 10.54 -9.05 4.00
N SER A 59 10.58 -7.90 4.68
CA SER A 59 11.83 -7.15 4.86
C SER A 59 12.91 -7.97 5.56
N ARG A 60 12.53 -8.75 6.58
CA ARG A 60 13.46 -9.66 7.26
C ARG A 60 13.92 -10.81 6.35
N ARG A 61 13.03 -11.37 5.54
CA ARG A 61 13.35 -12.46 4.60
C ARG A 61 14.26 -11.99 3.47
N ASP A 62 13.94 -10.86 2.87
CA ASP A 62 14.55 -10.40 1.62
C ASP A 62 15.75 -9.46 1.86
N GLY A 63 15.90 -8.99 3.10
CA GLY A 63 16.97 -8.07 3.51
C GLY A 63 16.82 -6.68 2.89
N THR A 64 15.58 -6.22 2.67
CA THR A 64 15.30 -4.95 2.00
C THR A 64 14.12 -4.19 2.60
N LEU A 65 14.16 -2.87 2.55
CA LEU A 65 12.95 -2.02 2.63
C LEU A 65 12.42 -1.76 1.22
N GLU A 66 11.10 -1.77 1.04
CA GLU A 66 10.47 -1.50 -0.25
C GLU A 66 9.54 -0.29 -0.16
N PHE A 67 9.56 0.59 -1.15
CA PHE A 67 8.73 1.78 -1.24
C PHE A 67 8.11 1.88 -2.63
N LEU A 68 6.87 2.38 -2.69
CA LEU A 68 6.23 2.78 -3.95
C LEU A 68 6.32 4.30 -4.09
N ILE A 69 7.23 4.76 -4.94
CA ILE A 69 7.58 6.17 -5.08
C ILE A 69 6.91 6.72 -6.33
N GLY A 70 6.08 7.75 -6.16
CA GLY A 70 5.48 8.49 -7.26
C GLY A 70 6.55 9.25 -8.06
N VAL A 71 6.42 9.26 -9.38
CA VAL A 71 7.32 9.98 -10.29
C VAL A 71 6.55 10.86 -11.27
N ASP A 72 7.22 11.89 -11.77
CA ASP A 72 6.71 12.74 -12.85
C ASP A 72 6.81 12.07 -14.24
N ALA A 73 6.44 12.80 -15.29
CA ALA A 73 6.49 12.31 -16.66
C ALA A 73 7.92 11.97 -17.16
N SER A 74 8.94 12.52 -16.50
CA SER A 74 10.36 12.26 -16.77
C SER A 74 10.94 11.17 -15.87
N ALA A 75 10.09 10.44 -15.14
CA ALA A 75 10.45 9.39 -14.19
C ALA A 75 11.26 9.86 -12.96
N VAL A 76 11.14 11.13 -12.59
CA VAL A 76 11.86 11.70 -11.44
C VAL A 76 10.93 11.76 -10.21
N ALA A 77 11.42 11.34 -9.04
CA ALA A 77 10.68 11.37 -7.77
C ALA A 77 10.54 12.79 -7.19
N GLY A 78 11.50 13.67 -7.52
CA GLY A 78 11.64 15.02 -7.03
C GLY A 78 13.11 15.33 -6.71
N PRO A 79 13.44 16.59 -6.38
CA PRO A 79 14.82 16.99 -6.10
C PRO A 79 15.39 16.38 -4.80
N HIS A 80 14.54 15.87 -3.91
CA HIS A 80 14.95 15.26 -2.65
C HIS A 80 15.51 13.85 -2.82
N LEU A 81 15.21 13.15 -3.92
CA LEU A 81 15.55 11.75 -4.09
C LEU A 81 15.91 11.39 -5.53
N ILE A 82 17.16 10.94 -5.71
CA ILE A 82 17.70 10.44 -6.97
C ILE A 82 17.44 8.94 -7.04
N LEU A 83 16.76 8.50 -8.11
CA LEU A 83 16.40 7.10 -8.31
C LEU A 83 17.42 6.41 -9.23
N GLU A 84 18.57 6.05 -8.68
CA GLU A 84 19.62 5.30 -9.38
C GLU A 84 20.11 4.12 -8.53
N PRO A 85 20.30 2.91 -9.11
CA PRO A 85 20.88 1.79 -8.38
C PRO A 85 22.26 2.14 -7.80
N GLY A 86 22.51 1.76 -6.56
CA GLY A 86 23.72 2.09 -5.81
C GLY A 86 23.70 3.46 -5.12
N GLN A 87 22.75 4.34 -5.45
CA GLN A 87 22.60 5.63 -4.78
C GLN A 87 22.32 5.43 -3.29
N GLN A 88 23.02 6.19 -2.44
CA GLN A 88 22.80 6.18 -1.00
C GLN A 88 21.59 7.04 -0.64
N VAL A 89 20.70 6.48 0.20
CA VAL A 89 19.46 7.12 0.65
C VAL A 89 19.45 7.15 2.18
N ASP A 90 19.26 8.34 2.74
CA ASP A 90 18.98 8.51 4.16
C ASP A 90 17.52 8.12 4.43
N VAL A 91 17.34 7.21 5.40
CA VAL A 91 16.06 6.63 5.80
C VAL A 91 15.80 6.96 7.26
N GLU A 92 14.86 7.88 7.49
CA GLU A 92 14.49 8.34 8.81
C GLU A 92 13.12 7.78 9.23
N GLY A 93 13.07 7.05 10.34
CA GLY A 93 11.82 6.46 10.82
C GLY A 93 12.02 5.40 11.91
N PRO A 94 11.04 4.48 12.07
CA PRO A 94 9.74 4.48 11.38
C PRO A 94 8.85 5.68 11.79
N LEU A 95 7.87 6.01 10.96
CA LEU A 95 6.92 7.11 11.13
C LEU A 95 5.47 6.59 11.01
N GLY A 96 4.54 7.32 11.63
CA GLY A 96 3.10 7.09 11.46
C GLY A 96 2.48 6.09 12.44
N ALA A 97 1.17 6.26 12.66
CA ALA A 97 0.35 5.42 13.52
C ALA A 97 -0.66 4.55 12.74
N PHE A 98 -0.74 4.71 11.42
CA PHE A 98 -1.55 3.89 10.53
C PHE A 98 -0.94 2.49 10.43
N THR A 99 -1.31 1.63 11.37
CA THR A 99 -0.66 0.34 11.58
C THR A 99 -1.65 -0.80 11.70
N PHE A 100 -1.23 -1.98 11.25
CA PHE A 100 -1.95 -3.21 11.53
C PHE A 100 -1.78 -3.61 13.02
N PRO A 101 -2.84 -4.03 13.73
CA PRO A 101 -2.75 -4.45 15.13
C PRO A 101 -1.82 -5.65 15.31
N ALA A 102 -0.96 -5.64 16.34
CA ALA A 102 -0.07 -6.77 16.64
C ALA A 102 -0.82 -8.05 17.08
N GLY A 103 -2.02 -7.90 17.65
CA GLY A 103 -2.90 -9.01 18.04
C GLY A 103 -4.34 -8.65 17.69
N PRO A 104 -4.75 -8.78 16.41
CA PRO A 104 -6.12 -8.46 16.03
C PRO A 104 -7.09 -9.48 16.64
N GLU A 105 -8.20 -8.98 17.19
CA GLU A 105 -9.33 -9.84 17.60
C GLU A 105 -10.21 -10.18 16.39
N GLU A 106 -10.17 -9.33 15.37
CA GLU A 106 -10.89 -9.49 14.12
C GLU A 106 -10.30 -10.61 13.25
N ARG A 107 -11.18 -11.29 12.49
CA ARG A 107 -10.78 -12.33 11.53
C ARG A 107 -11.04 -11.95 10.08
N ARG A 108 -11.64 -10.77 9.85
CA ARG A 108 -11.89 -10.22 8.53
C ARG A 108 -11.21 -8.87 8.42
N PHE A 109 -10.32 -8.74 7.44
CA PHE A 109 -9.60 -7.52 7.14
C PHE A 109 -9.95 -7.08 5.73
N VAL A 110 -10.37 -5.82 5.58
CA VAL A 110 -10.68 -5.24 4.26
C VAL A 110 -9.82 -4.00 4.04
N PHE A 111 -9.11 -4.00 2.92
CA PHE A 111 -8.23 -2.93 2.49
C PHE A 111 -8.87 -2.20 1.32
N VAL A 112 -8.89 -0.87 1.36
CA VAL A 112 -9.40 -0.02 0.28
C VAL A 112 -8.31 0.95 -0.15
N ALA A 113 -7.75 0.70 -1.33
CA ALA A 113 -6.62 1.43 -1.87
C ALA A 113 -7.04 2.38 -3.00
N GLY A 114 -6.51 3.60 -3.00
CA GLY A 114 -6.54 4.53 -4.12
C GLY A 114 -5.14 4.88 -4.60
N GLY A 115 -4.79 4.51 -5.84
CA GLY A 115 -3.47 4.82 -6.43
C GLY A 115 -2.30 4.31 -5.59
N THR A 116 -1.39 5.21 -5.17
CA THR A 116 -0.22 4.86 -4.34
C THR A 116 -0.56 4.53 -2.89
N GLY A 117 -1.79 4.77 -2.44
CA GLY A 117 -2.28 4.32 -1.13
C GLY A 117 -2.26 2.79 -0.96
N ILE A 118 -2.01 2.03 -2.03
CA ILE A 118 -1.73 0.60 -1.93
C ILE A 118 -0.45 0.29 -1.14
N ALA A 119 0.51 1.21 -1.05
CA ALA A 119 1.81 0.95 -0.40
C ALA A 119 1.67 0.52 1.07
N PRO A 120 1.11 1.33 1.99
CA PRO A 120 0.95 0.88 3.38
C PRO A 120 0.02 -0.33 3.48
N LEU A 121 -1.02 -0.37 2.64
CA LEU A 121 -2.01 -1.45 2.65
C LEU A 121 -1.42 -2.78 2.19
N ARG A 122 -0.45 -2.80 1.29
CA ARG A 122 0.24 -4.01 0.85
C ARG A 122 1.05 -4.61 2.00
N ALA A 123 1.79 -3.80 2.75
CA ALA A 123 2.51 -4.24 3.93
C ALA A 123 1.56 -4.88 4.96
N MET A 124 0.45 -4.21 5.24
CA MET A 124 -0.59 -4.72 6.15
C MET A 124 -1.27 -5.98 5.62
N LEU A 125 -1.61 -6.03 4.32
CA LEU A 125 -2.25 -7.16 3.67
C LEU A 125 -1.38 -8.41 3.77
N ARG A 126 -0.08 -8.27 3.45
CA ARG A 126 0.86 -9.39 3.53
C ARG A 126 1.05 -9.88 4.96
N HIS A 127 1.06 -8.98 5.93
CA HIS A 127 1.05 -9.34 7.35
C HIS A 127 -0.26 -10.04 7.76
N ALA A 128 -1.42 -9.52 7.34
CA ALA A 128 -2.74 -10.09 7.62
C ALA A 128 -2.89 -11.54 7.11
N LEU A 129 -2.22 -11.88 6.00
CA LEU A 129 -2.19 -13.25 5.46
C LEU A 129 -1.44 -14.25 6.36
N THR A 130 -0.72 -13.79 7.38
CA THR A 130 -0.08 -14.62 8.40
C THR A 130 -0.96 -14.85 9.63
N VAL A 131 -2.06 -14.09 9.77
CA VAL A 131 -2.99 -14.20 10.91
C VAL A 131 -3.79 -15.51 10.80
N PRO A 132 -3.77 -16.39 11.82
CA PRO A 132 -4.52 -17.63 11.80
C PRO A 132 -6.02 -17.42 11.60
N HIS A 133 -6.60 -18.10 10.62
CA HIS A 133 -8.01 -17.99 10.22
C HIS A 133 -8.44 -16.58 9.78
N GLY A 134 -7.49 -15.70 9.48
CA GLY A 134 -7.74 -14.39 8.91
C GLY A 134 -8.18 -14.50 7.44
N THR A 135 -9.16 -13.69 7.05
CA THR A 135 -9.60 -13.54 5.65
C THR A 135 -9.38 -12.11 5.20
N VAL A 136 -9.00 -11.95 3.94
CA VAL A 136 -8.53 -10.68 3.39
C VAL A 136 -9.34 -10.29 2.16
N GLY A 137 -9.88 -9.08 2.16
CA GLY A 137 -10.46 -8.43 0.99
C GLY A 137 -9.63 -7.22 0.58
N LEU A 138 -9.46 -7.00 -0.72
CA LEU A 138 -8.84 -5.80 -1.26
C LEU A 138 -9.75 -5.19 -2.32
N PHE A 139 -10.13 -3.94 -2.10
CA PHE A 139 -10.66 -3.07 -3.14
C PHE A 139 -9.57 -2.11 -3.59
N TYR A 140 -9.22 -2.12 -4.88
CA TYR A 140 -8.19 -1.24 -5.43
C TYR A 140 -8.75 -0.39 -6.56
N SER A 141 -8.73 0.93 -6.38
CA SER A 141 -9.12 1.92 -7.38
C SER A 141 -7.90 2.60 -8.01
N ALA A 142 -7.87 2.62 -9.33
CA ALA A 142 -6.88 3.33 -10.14
C ALA A 142 -7.54 4.25 -11.18
N ARG A 143 -6.77 5.09 -11.89
CA ARG A 143 -7.34 5.91 -12.97
C ARG A 143 -7.51 5.06 -14.23
N THR A 144 -6.47 4.34 -14.62
CA THR A 144 -6.45 3.47 -15.81
C THR A 144 -5.96 2.07 -15.43
N PRO A 145 -6.21 1.04 -16.27
CA PRO A 145 -5.72 -0.31 -16.04
C PRO A 145 -4.20 -0.40 -15.81
N GLY A 146 -3.40 0.45 -16.47
CA GLY A 146 -1.95 0.49 -16.30
C GLY A 146 -1.45 1.09 -14.98
N GLU A 147 -2.36 1.52 -14.09
CA GLU A 147 -2.02 2.20 -12.83
C GLU A 147 -2.23 1.35 -11.58
N PHE A 148 -2.50 0.06 -11.72
CA PHE A 148 -2.48 -0.88 -10.60
C PHE A 148 -1.04 -1.30 -10.30
N ALA A 149 -0.44 -0.76 -9.24
CA ALA A 149 0.84 -1.26 -8.75
C ALA A 149 0.66 -2.65 -8.12
N TYR A 150 1.69 -3.51 -8.24
CA TYR A 150 1.67 -4.89 -7.70
C TYR A 150 0.61 -5.81 -8.32
N GLU A 151 0.14 -5.50 -9.52
CA GLU A 151 -0.96 -6.22 -10.18
C GLU A 151 -0.76 -7.73 -10.25
N GLU A 152 0.41 -8.17 -10.70
CA GLU A 152 0.74 -9.59 -10.86
C GLU A 152 0.66 -10.33 -9.52
N GLU A 153 1.23 -9.75 -8.47
CA GLU A 153 1.20 -10.30 -7.11
C GLU A 153 -0.24 -10.41 -6.59
N LEU A 154 -1.01 -9.33 -6.69
CA LEU A 154 -2.38 -9.28 -6.20
C LEU A 154 -3.27 -10.29 -6.93
N ARG A 155 -3.12 -10.42 -8.25
CA ARG A 155 -3.83 -11.45 -9.04
C ARG A 155 -3.36 -12.86 -8.70
N ALA A 156 -2.08 -13.08 -8.42
CA ALA A 156 -1.59 -14.39 -7.99
C ALA A 156 -2.19 -14.79 -6.64
N LEU A 157 -2.24 -13.88 -5.67
CA LEU A 157 -2.90 -14.09 -4.38
C LEU A 157 -4.40 -14.37 -4.54
N ALA A 158 -5.08 -13.64 -5.43
CA ALA A 158 -6.50 -13.86 -5.70
C ALA A 158 -6.76 -15.24 -6.34
N ARG A 159 -5.97 -15.63 -7.35
CA ARG A 159 -6.06 -16.96 -7.99
C ARG A 159 -5.80 -18.11 -7.02
N ALA A 160 -4.89 -17.90 -6.06
CA ALA A 160 -4.62 -18.86 -4.99
C ALA A 160 -5.69 -18.87 -3.88
N GLY A 161 -6.77 -18.08 -4.01
CA GLY A 161 -7.83 -17.97 -3.00
C GLY A 161 -7.38 -17.32 -1.68
N ARG A 162 -6.24 -16.62 -1.68
CA ARG A 162 -5.68 -15.98 -0.47
C ARG A 162 -6.32 -14.63 -0.17
N ILE A 163 -6.77 -13.92 -1.21
CA ILE A 163 -7.47 -12.64 -1.07
C ILE A 163 -8.71 -12.60 -1.97
N GLU A 164 -9.70 -11.84 -1.56
CA GLU A 164 -10.80 -11.41 -2.42
C GLU A 164 -10.45 -10.07 -3.06
N LEU A 165 -10.05 -10.10 -4.34
CA LEU A 165 -9.65 -8.91 -5.08
C LEU A 165 -10.82 -8.31 -5.85
N ARG A 166 -11.03 -7.01 -5.68
CA ARG A 166 -11.93 -6.16 -6.46
C ARG A 166 -11.15 -4.95 -6.97
N GLN A 167 -11.31 -4.67 -8.26
CA GLN A 167 -10.58 -3.59 -8.92
C GLN A 167 -11.52 -2.73 -9.73
N THR A 168 -11.32 -1.41 -9.68
CA THR A 168 -12.06 -0.46 -10.50
C THR A 168 -11.15 0.60 -11.10
N VAL A 169 -11.54 1.11 -12.25
CA VAL A 169 -10.89 2.20 -12.96
C VAL A 169 -11.84 3.38 -13.10
N THR A 170 -11.36 4.58 -12.78
CA THR A 170 -12.18 5.80 -12.80
C THR A 170 -12.07 6.60 -14.09
N ARG A 171 -11.05 6.34 -14.93
CA ARG A 171 -10.71 7.11 -16.13
C ARG A 171 -10.13 6.23 -17.25
N ALA A 172 -10.67 5.04 -17.48
CA ALA A 172 -10.15 4.13 -18.51
C ALA A 172 -10.32 4.63 -19.96
N GLY A 173 -11.25 5.54 -20.23
CA GLY A 173 -11.58 5.93 -21.60
C GLY A 173 -11.85 4.69 -22.47
N ASP A 174 -11.16 4.62 -23.61
CA ASP A 174 -11.24 3.52 -24.58
C ASP A 174 -10.27 2.36 -24.28
N GLU A 175 -9.47 2.44 -23.21
CA GLU A 175 -8.60 1.33 -22.81
C GLU A 175 -9.44 0.08 -22.49
N ARG A 176 -8.96 -1.07 -22.97
CA ARG A 176 -9.62 -2.35 -22.70
C ARG A 176 -9.52 -2.67 -21.21
N TRP A 177 -10.68 -2.80 -20.57
CA TRP A 177 -10.80 -3.17 -19.16
C TRP A 177 -12.07 -3.97 -18.98
N ASP A 178 -11.89 -5.24 -18.63
CA ASP A 178 -12.97 -6.21 -18.45
C ASP A 178 -13.50 -6.22 -17.00
N GLY A 179 -12.94 -5.38 -16.11
CA GLY A 179 -13.36 -5.23 -14.71
C GLY A 179 -14.36 -4.08 -14.49
N ALA A 180 -14.61 -3.75 -13.22
CA ALA A 180 -15.54 -2.69 -12.85
C ALA A 180 -15.05 -1.30 -13.30
N ARG A 181 -15.98 -0.44 -13.72
CA ARG A 181 -15.69 0.95 -14.13
C ARG A 181 -16.43 1.92 -13.22
N GLY A 182 -15.78 3.05 -12.94
CA GLY A 182 -16.33 4.13 -12.16
C GLY A 182 -15.80 4.18 -10.74
N ARG A 183 -16.39 5.09 -9.96
CA ARG A 183 -16.10 5.18 -8.53
C ARG A 183 -16.67 3.98 -7.80
N PHE A 184 -16.19 3.83 -6.58
CA PHE A 184 -16.76 2.94 -5.60
C PHE A 184 -18.30 3.07 -5.52
N THR A 185 -18.99 1.94 -5.31
CA THR A 185 -20.41 1.91 -4.95
C THR A 185 -20.64 1.03 -3.73
N ARG A 186 -21.67 1.36 -2.92
CA ARG A 186 -22.04 0.61 -1.71
C ARG A 186 -22.15 -0.89 -1.97
N GLU A 187 -22.69 -1.27 -3.12
CA GLU A 187 -22.92 -2.66 -3.53
C GLU A 187 -21.59 -3.42 -3.62
N THR A 188 -20.58 -2.82 -4.25
CA THR A 188 -19.26 -3.47 -4.42
C THR A 188 -18.51 -3.67 -3.12
N LEU A 189 -18.71 -2.81 -2.12
CA LEU A 189 -18.13 -2.97 -0.79
C LEU A 189 -18.95 -3.91 0.09
N ALA A 190 -20.27 -3.96 -0.08
CA ALA A 190 -21.11 -4.94 0.61
C ALA A 190 -20.71 -6.38 0.29
N GLU A 191 -20.16 -6.64 -0.91
CA GLU A 191 -19.59 -7.96 -1.25
C GLU A 191 -18.39 -8.33 -0.35
N LEU A 192 -17.57 -7.35 0.04
CA LEU A 192 -16.36 -7.53 0.85
C LEU A 192 -16.63 -7.46 2.36
N ILE A 193 -17.61 -6.67 2.77
CA ILE A 193 -18.02 -6.45 4.17
C ILE A 193 -19.20 -7.36 4.50
N ARG A 194 -18.89 -8.59 4.92
CA ARG A 194 -19.90 -9.60 5.31
C ARG A 194 -20.07 -9.77 6.81
N ASP A 195 -19.28 -9.03 7.58
CA ASP A 195 -19.22 -9.13 9.04
C ASP A 195 -19.05 -7.71 9.63
N PRO A 196 -19.95 -7.22 10.49
CA PRO A 196 -19.78 -5.96 11.20
C PRO A 196 -18.50 -5.90 12.05
N ALA A 197 -17.91 -7.05 12.39
CA ALA A 197 -16.64 -7.14 13.06
C ALA A 197 -15.43 -6.94 12.12
N THR A 198 -15.63 -6.64 10.84
CA THR A 198 -14.55 -6.40 9.88
C THR A 198 -13.69 -5.19 10.28
N LEU A 199 -12.37 -5.36 10.31
CA LEU A 199 -11.41 -4.27 10.44
C LEU A 199 -11.05 -3.73 9.05
N CYS A 200 -11.34 -2.46 8.83
CA CYS A 200 -11.16 -1.79 7.55
C CYS A 200 -9.97 -0.83 7.59
N PHE A 201 -9.17 -0.85 6.51
CA PHE A 201 -8.08 0.08 6.28
C PHE A 201 -8.29 0.79 4.95
N VAL A 202 -8.31 2.11 4.96
CA VAL A 202 -8.51 2.93 3.75
C VAL A 202 -7.31 3.83 3.55
N CYS A 203 -6.69 3.79 2.38
CA CYS A 203 -5.61 4.71 2.05
C CYS A 203 -5.68 5.17 0.60
N GLY A 204 -5.61 6.49 0.39
CA GLY A 204 -5.68 7.08 -0.94
C GLY A 204 -6.02 8.57 -0.92
N PRO A 205 -6.48 9.14 -2.05
CA PRO A 205 -6.88 10.54 -2.11
C PRO A 205 -7.97 10.86 -1.09
N GLN A 206 -7.95 12.07 -0.51
CA GLN A 206 -8.90 12.50 0.52
C GLN A 206 -10.37 12.21 0.17
N SER A 207 -10.75 12.45 -1.10
CA SER A 207 -12.11 12.17 -1.57
C SER A 207 -12.51 10.69 -1.43
N LEU A 208 -11.59 9.77 -1.70
CA LEU A 208 -11.83 8.33 -1.52
C LEU A 208 -11.99 8.00 -0.03
N VAL A 209 -11.11 8.55 0.81
CA VAL A 209 -11.15 8.32 2.27
C VAL A 209 -12.48 8.78 2.86
N ASP A 210 -12.94 9.98 2.49
CA ASP A 210 -14.20 10.54 2.99
C ASP A 210 -15.41 9.74 2.50
N GLU A 211 -15.44 9.36 1.21
CA GLU A 211 -16.48 8.50 0.65
C GLU A 211 -16.52 7.12 1.36
N MET A 212 -15.36 6.52 1.66
CA MET A 212 -15.29 5.20 2.30
C MET A 212 -15.76 5.21 3.74
N LYS A 213 -15.44 6.26 4.51
CA LYS A 213 -15.90 6.37 5.90
C LYS A 213 -17.42 6.34 6.00
N ILE A 214 -18.09 7.11 5.13
CA ILE A 214 -19.55 7.16 5.06
C ILE A 214 -20.09 5.78 4.67
N ALA A 215 -19.61 5.23 3.57
CA ALA A 215 -20.17 4.00 3.05
C ALA A 215 -19.93 2.76 3.94
N LEU A 216 -18.77 2.68 4.61
CA LEU A 216 -18.50 1.65 5.61
C LEU A 216 -19.44 1.79 6.83
N GLY A 217 -19.72 3.03 7.26
CA GLY A 217 -20.71 3.31 8.30
C GLY A 217 -22.11 2.88 7.90
N ASP A 218 -22.54 3.17 6.67
CA ASP A 218 -23.84 2.76 6.11
C ASP A 218 -23.97 1.23 5.93
N LEU A 219 -22.84 0.51 5.94
CA LEU A 219 -22.78 -0.95 5.96
C LEU A 219 -22.68 -1.51 7.39
N GLY A 220 -22.71 -0.66 8.41
CA GLY A 220 -22.71 -1.04 9.83
C GLY A 220 -21.32 -1.28 10.43
N VAL A 221 -20.23 -0.91 9.74
CA VAL A 221 -18.88 -0.99 10.30
C VAL A 221 -18.72 0.12 11.34
N HIS A 222 -18.42 -0.27 12.58
CA HIS A 222 -18.21 0.70 13.65
C HIS A 222 -16.98 1.58 13.36
N ALA A 223 -17.06 2.88 13.64
CA ALA A 223 -15.99 3.84 13.33
C ALA A 223 -14.61 3.45 13.90
N ALA A 224 -14.57 2.86 15.09
CA ALA A 224 -13.33 2.36 15.70
C ALA A 224 -12.63 1.23 14.90
N ARG A 225 -13.35 0.58 13.97
CA ARG A 225 -12.85 -0.45 13.05
C ARG A 225 -12.55 0.11 11.66
N ILE A 226 -12.61 1.43 11.47
CA ILE A 226 -12.25 2.10 10.22
C ILE A 226 -10.99 2.90 10.47
N ARG A 227 -9.86 2.41 9.98
CA ARG A 227 -8.56 3.09 10.04
C ARG A 227 -8.31 3.73 8.69
N VAL A 228 -7.85 4.98 8.68
CA VAL A 228 -7.61 5.71 7.43
C VAL A 228 -6.26 6.42 7.41
N GLU A 229 -5.71 6.59 6.21
CA GLU A 229 -4.55 7.44 5.90
C GLU A 229 -4.72 8.17 4.56
#